data_AF-A0AAD4W6F2-F1
#
_entry.id   AF-A0AAD4W6F2-F1
#
_cell.length_a   1.000
_cell.length_b   1.000
_cell.length_c   1.000
_cell.angle_alpha   90.00
_cell.angle_beta   90.00
_cell.angle_gamma   90.00
#
_symmetry.space_group_name_H-M   'P 1'
#
loop_
_entity.id
_entity.type
_entity.pdbx_description
1 polymer ?
#
loop_
_entity_poly.entity_id
_entity_poly.type
_entity_poly.pdbx_seq_one_letter_code
_entity_poly.pdbx_strand_id
1 'polypeptide(L)'
;MVGSGSAGGDLRTPQFNGSNYDFWSVKMETILIAYDLWMQWRLEYNHSRLLSRKQALKALEMKRVRLSKFQWKHLLSPEKIR
;
A
#
# COMPACT_ATOMS: atom_id res chain seq x y z
N MET A 1 10.20 49.42 -6.91
CA MET A 1 8.94 48.92 -7.50
C MET A 1 8.48 47.77 -6.64
N VAL A 2 7.43 47.98 -5.83
CA VAL A 2 6.84 46.97 -4.94
C VAL A 2 5.43 46.69 -5.43
N GLY A 3 5.10 45.40 -5.50
CA GLY A 3 3.75 44.90 -5.30
C GLY A 3 2.95 44.60 -6.57
N SER A 4 3.04 43.35 -7.03
CA SER A 4 1.84 42.68 -7.54
C SER A 4 1.60 41.46 -6.67
N GLY A 5 0.63 41.62 -5.77
CA GLY A 5 0.10 40.54 -4.98
C GLY A 5 -0.85 39.66 -5.79
N SER A 6 -1.16 38.52 -5.17
CA SER A 6 -2.24 37.58 -5.47
C SER A 6 -2.13 36.80 -6.79
N ALA A 7 -1.48 35.64 -6.69
CA ALA A 7 -1.90 34.46 -7.44
C ALA A 7 -2.34 33.37 -6.44
N GLY A 8 -3.19 33.76 -5.48
CA GLY A 8 -3.81 32.86 -4.51
C GLY A 8 -5.10 32.20 -5.02
N GLY A 9 -5.32 32.13 -6.33
CA GLY A 9 -6.64 31.79 -6.89
C GLY A 9 -6.67 30.81 -8.06
N ASP A 10 -5.53 30.44 -8.65
CA ASP A 10 -5.53 29.44 -9.73
C ASP A 10 -4.68 28.25 -9.27
N LEU A 11 -5.35 27.20 -8.77
CA LEU A 11 -4.78 25.87 -8.48
C LEU A 11 -4.40 25.16 -9.79
N ARG A 12 -3.86 25.91 -10.76
CA ARG A 12 -3.48 25.39 -12.05
C ARG A 12 -2.25 24.52 -11.86
N THR A 13 -2.35 23.30 -12.35
CA THR A 13 -1.28 22.31 -12.35
C THR A 13 0.02 22.95 -12.86
N PRO A 14 1.08 23.02 -12.04
CA PRO A 14 2.33 23.64 -12.46
C PRO A 14 2.94 22.86 -13.63
N GLN A 15 3.40 23.57 -14.65
CA GLN A 15 4.12 22.95 -15.78
C GLN A 15 5.55 22.59 -15.35
N PHE A 16 5.96 21.36 -15.63
CA PHE A 16 7.34 20.92 -15.39
C PHE A 16 8.21 21.32 -16.59
N ASN A 17 9.36 21.95 -16.34
CA ASN A 17 10.28 22.39 -17.39
C ASN A 17 11.71 21.84 -17.21
N GLY A 18 11.90 20.86 -16.33
CA GLY A 18 13.20 20.24 -16.07
C GLY A 18 14.08 20.99 -15.06
N SER A 19 14.03 22.32 -15.02
CA SER A 19 14.84 23.13 -14.10
C SER A 19 14.09 23.57 -12.83
N ASN A 20 12.76 23.44 -12.80
CA ASN A 20 11.91 23.92 -11.72
C ASN A 20 11.49 22.86 -10.69
N TYR A 21 12.26 21.78 -10.54
CA TYR A 21 11.85 20.62 -9.73
C TYR A 21 11.45 20.97 -8.29
N ASP A 22 12.25 21.78 -7.58
CA ASP A 22 12.00 22.12 -6.17
C ASP A 22 10.67 22.86 -5.98
N PHE A 23 10.34 23.77 -6.89
CA PHE A 23 9.08 24.50 -6.86
C PHE A 23 7.90 23.64 -7.33
N TRP A 24 8.12 22.86 -8.38
CA TRP A 24 7.10 22.01 -8.98
C TRP A 24 6.64 20.91 -8.02
N SER A 25 7.58 20.27 -7.31
CA SER A 25 7.31 19.17 -6.38
C SER A 25 6.44 19.61 -5.21
N VAL A 26 6.78 20.73 -4.56
CA VAL A 26 6.01 21.30 -3.44
C VAL A 26 4.59 21.66 -3.86
N LYS A 27 4.42 22.28 -5.03
CA LYS A 27 3.09 22.62 -5.55
C LYS A 27 2.27 21.39 -5.91
N MET A 28 2.89 20.39 -6.55
CA MET A 28 2.21 19.14 -6.89
C MET A 28 1.80 18.34 -5.66
N GLU A 29 2.67 18.26 -4.64
CA GLU A 29 2.34 17.62 -3.37
C GLU A 29 1.14 18.31 -2.71
N THR A 30 1.13 19.64 -2.67
CA THR A 30 0.02 20.43 -2.10
C THR A 30 -1.30 20.16 -2.85
N ILE A 31 -1.27 20.13 -4.19
CA ILE A 31 -2.46 19.83 -5.01
C ILE A 31 -2.96 18.41 -4.74
N LEU A 32 -2.08 17.41 -4.73
CA LEU A 32 -2.45 16.01 -4.49
C LEU A 32 -3.01 15.77 -3.09
N ILE A 33 -2.50 16.50 -2.08
CA ILE A 33 -3.06 16.50 -0.72
C ILE A 33 -4.43 17.18 -0.70
N ALA A 34 -4.58 18.34 -1.34
CA ALA A 34 -5.84 19.11 -1.36
C ALA A 34 -6.99 18.35 -2.03
N TYR A 35 -6.69 17.53 -3.05
CA TYR A 35 -7.67 16.65 -3.71
C TYR A 35 -7.84 15.29 -3.02
N ASP A 36 -7.15 15.03 -1.89
CA ASP A 36 -7.10 13.73 -1.20
C ASP A 36 -6.72 12.55 -2.12
N LEU A 37 -6.06 12.86 -3.24
CA LEU A 37 -5.58 11.88 -4.22
C LEU A 37 -4.28 11.22 -3.75
N TRP A 38 -3.50 11.93 -2.93
CA TRP A 38 -2.27 11.41 -2.34
C TRP A 38 -2.53 10.16 -1.48
N MET A 39 -3.62 10.17 -0.69
CA MET A 39 -3.97 9.05 0.17
C MET A 39 -4.57 7.88 -0.60
N GLN A 40 -5.34 8.13 -1.66
CA GLN A 40 -5.90 7.08 -2.52
C GLN A 40 -4.79 6.23 -3.16
N TRP A 41 -3.75 6.88 -3.71
CA TRP A 41 -2.61 6.18 -4.28
C TRP A 41 -1.86 5.33 -3.24
N ARG A 42 -1.70 5.87 -2.03
CA ARG A 42 -1.03 5.19 -0.92
C ARG A 42 -1.84 4.01 -0.37
N LEU A 43 -3.17 4.13 -0.33
CA LEU A 43 -4.06 3.07 0.11
C LEU A 43 -4.13 1.96 -0.92
N GLU A 44 -4.24 2.26 -2.21
CA GLU A 44 -4.33 1.25 -3.28
C GLU A 44 -3.04 0.41 -3.37
N TYR A 45 -1.86 1.04 -3.28
CA TYR A 45 -0.58 0.32 -3.24
C TYR A 45 -0.46 -0.59 -2.00
N ASN A 46 -0.94 -0.13 -0.85
CA ASN A 46 -0.93 -0.94 0.37
C ASN A 46 -2.03 -2.01 0.39
N HIS A 47 -3.16 -1.78 -0.28
CA HIS A 47 -4.31 -2.68 -0.28
C HIS A 47 -3.97 -4.01 -0.96
N SER A 48 -3.39 -3.97 -2.15
CA SER A 48 -2.94 -5.17 -2.89
C SER A 48 -1.91 -5.98 -2.11
N ARG A 49 -0.99 -5.30 -1.43
CA ARG A 49 0.04 -5.93 -0.60
C ARG A 49 -0.53 -6.56 0.67
N LEU A 50 -1.52 -5.92 1.30
CA LEU A 50 -2.20 -6.43 2.48
C LEU A 50 -3.13 -7.61 2.15
N LEU A 51 -3.83 -7.57 1.01
CA LEU A 51 -4.65 -8.68 0.50
C LEU A 51 -3.79 -9.92 0.25
N SER A 52 -2.67 -9.76 -0.45
CA SER A 52 -1.72 -10.84 -0.71
C SER A 52 -1.18 -11.45 0.60
N ARG A 53 -0.83 -10.60 1.58
CA ARG A 53 -0.36 -11.07 2.90
C ARG A 53 -1.44 -11.83 3.68
N LYS A 54 -2.69 -11.37 3.66
CA LYS A 54 -3.82 -12.07 4.30
C LYS A 54 -4.06 -13.45 3.67
N GLN A 55 -4.00 -13.56 2.35
CA GLN A 55 -4.14 -14.83 1.63
C GLN A 55 -2.99 -15.79 1.96
N ALA A 56 -1.75 -15.30 1.98
CA ALA A 56 -0.58 -16.09 2.34
C ALA A 56 -0.67 -16.63 3.79
N LEU A 57 -1.12 -15.81 4.73
CA LEU A 57 -1.37 -16.25 6.12
C LEU A 57 -2.44 -17.33 6.21
N LYS A 58 -3.56 -17.17 5.47
CA LYS A 58 -4.61 -18.19 5.40
C LYS A 58 -4.07 -19.49 4.80
N ALA A 59 -3.20 -19.42 3.80
CA ALA A 59 -2.55 -20.59 3.21
C ALA A 59 -1.57 -21.27 4.18
N LEU A 60 -0.80 -20.51 4.95
CA LEU A 60 0.09 -21.04 5.99
C LEU A 60 -0.70 -21.71 7.11
N GLU A 61 -1.81 -21.12 7.55
CA GLU A 61 -2.67 -21.73 8.58
C GLU A 61 -3.28 -23.04 8.06
N MET A 62 -3.77 -23.06 6.82
CA MET A 62 -4.24 -24.31 6.21
C MET A 62 -3.13 -25.36 6.10
N LYS A 63 -1.89 -24.97 5.78
CA LYS A 63 -0.75 -25.89 5.76
C LYS A 63 -0.45 -26.41 7.16
N ARG A 64 -0.46 -25.56 8.18
CA ARG A 64 -0.27 -25.93 9.59
C ARG A 64 -1.33 -26.92 10.07
N VAL A 65 -2.60 -26.67 9.75
CA VAL A 65 -3.72 -27.57 10.08
C VAL A 65 -3.58 -28.89 9.35
N ARG A 66 -3.25 -28.89 8.05
CA ARG A 66 -3.03 -30.11 7.26
C ARG A 66 -1.86 -30.93 7.81
N LEU A 67 -0.75 -30.28 8.14
CA LEU A 67 0.42 -30.92 8.73
C LEU A 67 0.08 -31.51 10.09
N SER A 68 -0.59 -30.76 10.97
CA SER A 68 -1.06 -31.26 12.26
C SER A 68 -1.94 -32.50 12.08
N LYS A 69 -2.96 -32.44 11.22
CA LYS A 69 -3.84 -33.56 10.92
C LYS A 69 -3.08 -34.78 10.36
N PHE A 70 -2.08 -34.55 9.52
CA PHE A 70 -1.21 -35.60 8.99
C PHE A 70 -0.35 -36.26 10.09
N GLN A 71 0.27 -35.44 10.95
CA GLN A 71 1.06 -35.92 12.09
C GLN A 71 0.20 -36.76 13.05
N TRP A 72 -1.01 -36.29 13.40
CA TRP A 72 -1.95 -37.04 14.24
C TRP A 72 -2.34 -38.39 13.63
N LYS A 73 -2.66 -38.42 12.33
CA LYS A 73 -2.98 -39.69 11.63
C LYS A 73 -1.81 -40.67 11.65
N HIS A 74 -0.59 -40.17 11.52
CA HIS A 74 0.60 -41.02 11.54
C HIS A 74 0.92 -41.54 12.96
N LEU A 75 0.67 -40.73 14.00
CA LEU A 75 0.80 -41.14 15.40
C LEU A 75 -0.27 -42.14 15.83
N LEU A 76 -1.49 -42.01 15.30
CA LEU A 76 -2.61 -42.93 15.55
C LEU A 76 -2.57 -44.17 14.65
N SER A 77 -1.48 -44.40 13.92
CA SER A 77 -1.34 -45.59 13.08
C SER A 77 -1.33 -46.84 13.96
N PRO A 78 -2.11 -47.89 13.63
CA PRO A 78 -2.17 -49.12 14.42
C PRO A 78 -0.81 -49.81 14.58
N GLU A 79 0.14 -49.57 13.66
CA GLU A 79 1.54 -50.00 13.74
C GLU A 79 2.30 -49.39 14.95
N LYS A 80 1.86 -48.24 15.47
CA LYS A 80 2.52 -47.49 16.55
C LYS A 80 1.85 -47.59 17.92
N ILE A 81 0.63 -48.16 18.01
CA ILE A 81 -0.16 -48.26 19.25
C ILE A 81 -0.08 -49.69 19.86
N ARG A 82 0.87 -50.51 19.41
CA ARG A 82 1.13 -51.85 19.95
C ARG A 82 2.23 -51.83 20.99
#